data_AF-A0A3G2QXE8-F1
#
_entry.id   AF-A0A3G2QXE8-F1
#
_cell.length_a   1.000
_cell.length_b   1.000
_cell.length_c   1.000
_cell.angle_alpha   90.00
_cell.angle_beta   90.00
_cell.angle_gamma   90.00
#
_symmetry.space_group_name_H-M   'P 1'
#
loop_
_entity.id
_entity.type
_entity.pdbx_description
1 polymer ?
#
loop_
_entity_poly.entity_id
_entity_poly.type
_entity_poly.pdbx_seq_one_letter_code
_entity_poly.pdbx_strand_id
1 'polypeptide(L)'
;MTRLWPTNSGTDLNNEVAYLFFNIKNKFSNNLVNYTSFSLYTDLLNIRSKQVLFESFLDELEILILDIVELNLSPENIKALNYKIVCDLIKKSKKRFLESLVDTKSIFKKYIPLNLFMEDNYFSLIISEYKIIIQKLLIYIVFGSSAIQDNSLGFTYASTPSSYIAILLETSLIQLSNLVLYLVLDSCTSLLQISAFLNEYKLCNPCYLSIRSLAYFKNVLTYQNLIYLYIDYPKSIYNSRYRVLLISSHGIIAKYIYSSRFEDMINLSTGQFFTILFIEIQDLIIPKLEEILLILGKIILYIFINLCSNSFILIIKIITSRLYIQEKNK
;
A
#
# COMPACT_ATOMS: atom_id res chain seq x y z
N MET A 1 9.37 8.66 -23.69
CA MET A 1 9.27 9.97 -23.03
C MET A 1 8.21 9.88 -21.96
N THR A 2 8.52 10.28 -20.72
CA THR A 2 7.53 10.38 -19.64
C THR A 2 6.60 11.55 -19.94
N ARG A 3 5.30 11.28 -20.12
CA ARG A 3 4.28 12.31 -20.31
C ARG A 3 4.19 13.14 -19.01
N LEU A 4 4.27 14.46 -19.14
CA LEU A 4 4.18 15.37 -18.00
C LEU A 4 2.73 15.75 -17.74
N TRP A 5 2.41 16.05 -16.48
CA TRP A 5 1.09 16.55 -16.11
C TRP A 5 0.98 18.05 -16.42
N PRO A 6 -0.20 18.54 -16.88
CA PRO A 6 -0.41 19.96 -17.12
C PRO A 6 -0.23 20.80 -15.85
N THR A 7 0.40 21.97 -16.02
CA THR A 7 0.74 22.83 -14.88
C THR A 7 -0.44 23.66 -14.39
N ASN A 8 -1.33 24.07 -15.29
CA ASN A 8 -2.41 25.01 -15.02
C ASN A 8 -3.76 24.36 -15.37
N SER A 9 -4.82 24.88 -14.79
CA SER A 9 -6.19 24.57 -15.22
C SER A 9 -6.43 25.02 -16.67
N GLY A 10 -7.21 24.23 -17.41
CA GLY A 10 -7.51 24.50 -18.81
C GLY A 10 -7.95 23.24 -19.57
N THR A 11 -8.10 23.37 -20.88
CA THR A 11 -8.52 22.27 -21.76
C THR A 11 -7.57 21.08 -21.73
N ASP A 12 -6.26 21.35 -21.64
CA ASP A 12 -5.24 20.32 -21.64
C ASP A 12 -5.32 19.47 -20.36
N LEU A 13 -5.50 20.11 -19.20
CA LEU A 13 -5.73 19.42 -17.93
C LEU A 13 -6.98 18.56 -17.99
N ASN A 14 -8.09 19.11 -18.46
CA ASN A 14 -9.36 18.39 -18.55
C ASN A 14 -9.25 17.14 -19.44
N ASN A 15 -8.53 17.24 -20.57
CA ASN A 15 -8.30 16.11 -21.47
C ASN A 15 -7.42 15.03 -20.82
N GLU A 16 -6.37 15.43 -20.09
CA GLU A 16 -5.51 14.49 -19.35
C GLU A 16 -6.27 13.79 -18.22
N VAL A 17 -7.12 14.53 -17.49
CA VAL A 17 -8.00 13.97 -16.47
C VAL A 17 -8.98 12.97 -17.10
N ALA A 18 -9.66 13.32 -18.18
CA ALA A 18 -10.56 12.40 -18.87
C ALA A 18 -9.83 11.12 -19.32
N TYR A 19 -8.63 11.27 -19.89
CA TYR A 19 -7.79 10.14 -20.29
C TYR A 19 -7.37 9.28 -19.09
N LEU A 20 -7.04 9.90 -17.96
CA LEU A 20 -6.67 9.21 -16.73
C LEU A 20 -7.80 8.32 -16.21
N PHE A 21 -9.02 8.86 -16.11
CA PHE A 21 -10.19 8.11 -15.64
C PHE A 21 -10.57 6.99 -16.59
N PHE A 22 -10.54 7.26 -17.91
CA PHE A 22 -10.78 6.23 -18.93
C PHE A 22 -9.80 5.06 -18.80
N ASN A 23 -8.51 5.34 -18.63
CA ASN A 23 -7.51 4.28 -18.47
C ASN A 23 -7.72 3.44 -17.22
N ILE A 24 -8.12 4.07 -16.10
CA ILE A 24 -8.36 3.35 -14.85
C ILE A 24 -9.63 2.50 -14.96
N LYS A 25 -10.71 3.02 -15.55
CA LYS A 25 -11.93 2.24 -15.85
C LYS A 25 -11.59 1.00 -16.68
N ASN A 26 -10.75 1.16 -17.72
CA ASN A 26 -10.31 0.03 -18.54
C ASN A 26 -9.53 -1.02 -17.72
N LYS A 27 -8.75 -0.61 -16.71
CA LYS A 27 -8.02 -1.55 -15.85
C LYS A 27 -8.93 -2.42 -14.98
N PHE A 28 -10.18 -2.03 -14.72
CA PHE A 28 -11.10 -2.87 -13.94
C PHE A 28 -11.50 -4.16 -14.67
N SER A 29 -11.41 -4.17 -16.00
CA SER A 29 -11.63 -5.39 -16.80
C SER A 29 -10.54 -6.45 -16.61
N ASN A 30 -9.37 -6.06 -16.08
CA ASN A 30 -8.30 -6.98 -15.77
C ASN A 30 -8.59 -7.79 -14.49
N ASN A 31 -7.69 -8.73 -14.19
CA ASN A 31 -7.75 -9.46 -12.93
C ASN A 31 -7.55 -8.49 -11.74
N LEU A 32 -8.41 -8.58 -10.72
CA LEU A 32 -8.35 -7.78 -9.47
C LEU A 32 -7.96 -8.65 -8.25
N VAL A 33 -7.30 -9.77 -8.50
CA VAL A 33 -6.69 -10.60 -7.44
C VAL A 33 -5.57 -9.81 -6.76
N ASN A 34 -5.49 -9.92 -5.44
CA ASN A 34 -4.47 -9.28 -4.65
C ASN A 34 -3.19 -10.14 -4.64
N TYR A 35 -2.08 -9.57 -5.14
CA TYR A 35 -0.73 -10.17 -5.11
C TYR A 35 0.20 -9.45 -4.13
N THR A 36 -0.33 -8.59 -3.26
CA THR A 36 0.45 -7.99 -2.19
C THR A 36 0.76 -9.01 -1.10
N SER A 37 1.75 -8.71 -0.25
CA SER A 37 2.12 -9.56 0.88
C SER A 37 1.13 -9.49 2.06
N PHE A 38 0.01 -8.79 1.91
CA PHE A 38 -0.93 -8.50 2.98
C PHE A 38 -2.38 -8.60 2.47
N SER A 39 -3.32 -8.92 3.36
CA SER A 39 -4.73 -9.03 3.00
C SER A 39 -5.41 -7.67 2.97
N LEU A 40 -6.31 -7.50 2.00
CA LEU A 40 -7.22 -6.37 1.90
C LEU A 40 -8.62 -6.87 2.24
N TYR A 41 -9.44 -6.10 2.96
CA TYR A 41 -10.86 -6.39 3.14
C TYR A 41 -11.56 -6.71 1.82
N THR A 42 -11.18 -6.03 0.73
CA THR A 42 -11.71 -6.29 -0.61
C THR A 42 -11.54 -7.73 -1.05
N ASP A 43 -10.57 -8.48 -0.52
CA ASP A 43 -10.32 -9.89 -0.89
C ASP A 43 -11.43 -10.85 -0.48
N LEU A 44 -12.30 -10.45 0.46
CA LEU A 44 -13.54 -11.16 0.74
C LEU A 44 -14.51 -11.15 -0.43
N LEU A 45 -14.44 -10.13 -1.27
CA LEU A 45 -15.32 -9.97 -2.41
C LEU A 45 -14.82 -10.81 -3.60
N ASN A 46 -15.76 -11.37 -4.35
CA ASN A 46 -15.49 -11.90 -5.67
C ASN A 46 -15.13 -10.76 -6.65
N ILE A 47 -14.54 -11.13 -7.79
CA ILE A 47 -13.98 -10.17 -8.76
C ILE A 47 -15.05 -9.18 -9.26
N ARG A 48 -16.26 -9.66 -9.56
CA ARG A 48 -17.37 -8.80 -10.01
C ARG A 48 -17.78 -7.78 -8.95
N SER A 49 -17.87 -8.20 -7.69
CA SER A 49 -18.24 -7.30 -6.59
C SER A 49 -17.12 -6.30 -6.28
N LYS A 50 -15.86 -6.69 -6.44
CA LYS A 50 -14.71 -5.77 -6.39
C LYS A 50 -14.80 -4.70 -7.49
N GLN A 51 -15.14 -5.08 -8.72
CA GLN A 51 -15.33 -4.14 -9.83
C GLN A 51 -16.42 -3.12 -9.52
N VAL A 52 -17.59 -3.59 -9.09
CA VAL A 52 -18.72 -2.71 -8.71
C VAL A 52 -18.33 -1.74 -7.59
N LEU A 53 -17.57 -2.20 -6.59
CA LEU A 53 -17.07 -1.33 -5.52
C LEU A 53 -16.11 -0.26 -6.07
N PHE A 54 -15.17 -0.64 -6.93
CA PHE A 54 -14.21 0.30 -7.53
C PHE A 54 -14.88 1.31 -8.46
N GLU A 55 -15.86 0.88 -9.24
CA GLU A 55 -16.69 1.76 -10.08
C GLU A 55 -17.49 2.73 -9.23
N SER A 56 -18.13 2.26 -8.16
CA SER A 56 -18.91 3.12 -7.26
C SER A 56 -18.07 4.23 -6.63
N PHE A 57 -16.81 3.93 -6.28
CA PHE A 57 -15.88 4.92 -5.76
C PHE A 57 -15.47 5.93 -6.84
N LEU A 58 -15.13 5.43 -8.04
CA LEU A 58 -14.63 6.27 -9.12
C LEU A 58 -15.71 7.25 -9.60
N ASP A 59 -16.96 6.79 -9.71
CA ASP A 59 -18.09 7.64 -10.08
C ASP A 59 -18.37 8.72 -9.03
N GLU A 60 -18.29 8.41 -7.73
CA GLU A 60 -18.44 9.42 -6.67
C GLU A 60 -17.28 10.42 -6.65
N LEU A 61 -16.08 9.97 -7.02
CA LEU A 61 -14.93 10.86 -7.16
C LEU A 61 -15.08 11.79 -8.38
N GLU A 62 -15.64 11.32 -9.49
CA GLU A 62 -16.01 12.15 -10.65
C GLU A 62 -17.01 13.25 -10.27
N ILE A 63 -18.09 12.88 -9.54
CA ILE A 63 -19.08 13.84 -9.03
C ILE A 63 -18.41 14.87 -8.11
N LEU A 64 -17.55 14.41 -7.20
CA LEU A 64 -16.85 15.28 -6.26
C LEU A 64 -15.93 16.29 -6.97
N ILE A 65 -15.28 15.88 -8.07
CA ILE A 65 -14.48 16.81 -8.89
C ILE A 65 -15.37 17.88 -9.52
N LEU A 66 -16.53 17.49 -10.08
CA LEU A 66 -17.49 18.43 -10.66
C LEU A 66 -18.01 19.40 -9.61
N ASP A 67 -18.39 18.92 -8.42
CA ASP A 67 -18.83 19.74 -7.29
C ASP A 67 -17.76 20.79 -6.90
N ILE A 68 -16.48 20.38 -6.84
CA ILE A 68 -15.37 21.30 -6.50
C ILE A 68 -15.24 22.42 -7.55
N VAL A 69 -15.36 22.06 -8.83
CA VAL A 69 -15.28 23.01 -9.94
C VAL A 69 -16.48 23.96 -9.94
N GLU A 70 -17.69 23.45 -9.80
CA GLU A 70 -18.93 24.24 -9.76
C GLU A 70 -18.96 25.23 -8.58
N LEU A 71 -18.48 24.79 -7.41
CA LEU A 71 -18.39 25.62 -6.21
C LEU A 71 -17.21 26.60 -6.23
N ASN A 72 -16.37 26.58 -7.28
CA ASN A 72 -15.17 27.41 -7.42
C ASN A 72 -14.28 27.40 -6.17
N LEU A 73 -14.07 26.22 -5.58
CA LEU A 73 -13.23 26.10 -4.39
C LEU A 73 -11.77 26.42 -4.73
N SER A 74 -11.04 27.05 -3.81
CA SER A 74 -9.59 27.27 -3.94
C SER A 74 -8.80 26.05 -3.42
N PRO A 75 -7.51 25.90 -3.79
CA PRO A 75 -6.64 24.89 -3.20
C PRO A 75 -6.58 24.95 -1.67
N GLU A 76 -6.67 26.16 -1.09
CA GLU A 76 -6.71 26.38 0.35
C GLU A 76 -8.01 25.87 0.99
N ASN A 77 -9.15 26.08 0.32
CA ASN A 77 -10.43 25.52 0.76
C ASN A 77 -10.39 23.99 0.78
N ILE A 78 -9.78 23.36 -0.23
CA ILE A 78 -9.61 21.89 -0.26
C ILE A 78 -8.77 21.45 0.93
N LYS A 79 -7.64 22.10 1.22
CA LYS A 79 -6.79 21.78 2.39
C LYS A 79 -7.58 21.87 3.69
N ALA A 80 -8.38 22.93 3.87
CA ALA A 80 -9.18 23.17 5.07
C ALA A 80 -10.32 22.15 5.24
N LEU A 81 -11.03 21.80 4.16
CA LEU A 81 -12.18 20.91 4.17
C LEU A 81 -11.82 19.43 3.98
N ASN A 82 -10.55 19.12 3.77
CA ASN A 82 -10.05 17.82 3.35
C ASN A 82 -10.62 16.62 4.16
N TYR A 83 -10.65 16.72 5.50
CA TYR A 83 -11.23 15.64 6.31
C TYR A 83 -12.72 15.40 6.00
N LYS A 84 -13.51 16.47 5.86
CA LYS A 84 -14.94 16.38 5.51
C LYS A 84 -15.13 15.81 4.10
N ILE A 85 -14.31 16.24 3.14
CA ILE A 85 -14.32 15.74 1.75
C ILE A 85 -14.11 14.22 1.74
N VAL A 86 -13.08 13.73 2.43
CA VAL A 86 -12.79 12.28 2.49
C VAL A 86 -13.92 11.51 3.17
N CYS A 87 -14.42 12.00 4.31
CA CYS A 87 -15.55 11.36 4.99
C CYS A 87 -16.82 11.32 4.13
N ASP A 88 -17.11 12.41 3.40
CA ASP A 88 -18.28 12.48 2.50
C ASP A 88 -18.12 11.52 1.32
N LEU A 89 -16.95 11.50 0.69
CA LEU A 89 -16.62 10.57 -0.39
C LEU A 89 -16.81 9.11 0.05
N ILE A 90 -16.33 8.74 1.24
CA ILE A 90 -16.50 7.39 1.80
C ILE A 90 -17.98 7.09 2.04
N LYS A 91 -18.75 8.03 2.62
CA LYS A 91 -20.19 7.84 2.89
C LYS A 91 -20.97 7.64 1.60
N LYS A 92 -20.74 8.49 0.61
CA LYS A 92 -21.39 8.43 -0.70
C LYS A 92 -21.00 7.16 -1.46
N SER A 93 -19.72 6.80 -1.48
CA SER A 93 -19.23 5.56 -2.10
C SER A 93 -19.85 4.33 -1.44
N LYS A 94 -19.92 4.29 -0.11
CA LYS A 94 -20.61 3.22 0.63
C LYS A 94 -22.07 3.14 0.22
N LYS A 95 -22.79 4.26 0.21
CA LYS A 95 -24.20 4.31 -0.15
C LYS A 95 -24.41 3.78 -1.58
N ARG A 96 -23.64 4.27 -2.55
CA ARG A 96 -23.76 3.87 -3.96
C ARG A 96 -23.41 2.41 -4.19
N PHE A 97 -22.35 1.91 -3.55
CA PHE A 97 -22.02 0.49 -3.57
C PHE A 97 -23.20 -0.35 -3.07
N LEU A 98 -23.74 -0.01 -1.90
CA LEU A 98 -24.88 -0.73 -1.32
C LEU A 98 -26.14 -0.65 -2.21
N GLU A 99 -26.43 0.51 -2.78
CA GLU A 99 -27.55 0.69 -3.73
C GLU A 99 -27.37 -0.15 -5.00
N SER A 100 -26.14 -0.29 -5.50
CA SER A 100 -25.86 -1.11 -6.69
C SER A 100 -26.05 -2.62 -6.47
N LEU A 101 -26.05 -3.08 -5.22
CA LEU A 101 -26.28 -4.48 -4.87
C LEU A 101 -27.76 -4.85 -4.76
N VAL A 102 -28.64 -3.86 -4.67
CA VAL A 102 -30.05 -4.05 -4.36
C VAL A 102 -30.91 -3.33 -5.39
N ASP A 103 -31.49 -4.11 -6.31
CA ASP A 103 -32.46 -3.60 -7.30
C ASP A 103 -33.74 -3.00 -6.66
N THR A 104 -33.99 -3.19 -5.36
CA THR A 104 -35.21 -2.69 -4.70
C THR A 104 -35.01 -2.20 -3.27
N LYS A 105 -35.32 -0.92 -3.05
CA LYS A 105 -35.29 -0.07 -1.83
C LYS A 105 -35.78 -0.64 -0.47
N SER A 106 -36.16 -1.92 -0.32
CA SER A 106 -36.91 -2.41 0.85
C SER A 106 -36.09 -3.11 1.95
N ILE A 107 -34.85 -3.53 1.72
CA ILE A 107 -34.13 -4.44 2.66
C ILE A 107 -33.05 -3.73 3.49
N PHE A 108 -32.56 -2.57 3.04
CA PHE A 108 -31.41 -1.87 3.66
C PHE A 108 -31.66 -1.24 5.03
N LYS A 109 -32.91 -0.98 5.41
CA LYS A 109 -33.23 -0.32 6.69
C LYS A 109 -32.95 -1.18 7.93
N LYS A 110 -32.77 -2.50 7.78
CA LYS A 110 -32.79 -3.41 8.92
C LYS A 110 -31.41 -3.82 9.45
N TYR A 111 -30.35 -3.74 8.66
CA TYR A 111 -29.08 -4.39 9.01
C TYR A 111 -27.85 -3.47 9.10
N ILE A 112 -27.84 -2.29 8.47
CA ILE A 112 -26.62 -1.47 8.40
C ILE A 112 -26.96 0.00 8.66
N PRO A 113 -26.67 0.54 9.86
CA PRO A 113 -26.80 1.97 10.09
C PRO A 113 -25.78 2.71 9.22
N LEU A 114 -26.23 3.69 8.44
CA LEU A 114 -25.35 4.46 7.57
C LEU A 114 -24.27 5.26 8.33
N ASN A 115 -24.42 5.46 9.65
CA ASN A 115 -23.72 6.49 10.42
C ASN A 115 -22.63 6.02 11.40
N LEU A 116 -22.28 4.73 11.48
CA LEU A 116 -21.21 4.32 12.39
C LEU A 116 -19.83 4.55 11.76
N PHE A 117 -19.20 5.66 12.15
CA PHE A 117 -17.75 5.76 12.19
C PHE A 117 -17.36 5.32 13.58
N MET A 118 -16.78 4.13 13.73
CA MET A 118 -16.20 3.72 15.01
C MET A 118 -14.93 4.53 15.26
N GLU A 119 -14.76 4.99 16.50
CA GLU A 119 -13.55 5.67 17.00
C GLU A 119 -12.43 4.64 17.25
N ASP A 120 -12.02 3.93 16.19
CA ASP A 120 -10.88 3.02 16.26
C ASP A 120 -9.58 3.79 15.95
N ASN A 121 -8.54 3.61 16.78
CA ASN A 121 -7.21 4.21 16.58
C ASN A 121 -6.59 3.84 15.22
N TYR A 122 -6.92 2.66 14.69
CA TYR A 122 -6.52 2.24 13.35
C TYR A 122 -7.20 3.07 12.26
N PHE A 123 -8.49 3.33 12.43
CA PHE A 123 -9.29 4.11 11.50
C PHE A 123 -8.82 5.57 11.45
N SER A 124 -8.53 6.17 12.61
CA SER A 124 -8.03 7.55 12.69
C SER A 124 -6.63 7.71 12.08
N LEU A 125 -5.76 6.71 12.18
CA LEU A 125 -4.46 6.74 11.51
C LEU A 125 -4.58 6.54 10.00
N ILE A 126 -5.45 5.64 9.54
CA ILE A 126 -5.66 5.44 8.11
C ILE A 126 -6.27 6.65 7.45
N ILE A 127 -7.32 7.21 8.07
CA ILE A 127 -8.01 8.37 7.50
C ILE A 127 -7.04 9.55 7.37
N SER A 128 -6.07 9.70 8.28
CA SER A 128 -5.08 10.77 8.22
C SER A 128 -4.08 10.58 7.08
N GLU A 129 -3.60 9.36 6.83
CA GLU A 129 -2.74 9.07 5.66
C GLU A 129 -3.49 9.30 4.35
N TYR A 130 -4.70 8.75 4.22
CA TYR A 130 -5.47 8.82 2.97
C TYR A 130 -5.96 10.24 2.69
N LYS A 131 -6.20 11.02 3.73
CA LYS A 131 -6.51 12.44 3.64
C LYS A 131 -5.43 13.23 2.90
N ILE A 132 -4.15 12.94 3.12
CA ILE A 132 -3.06 13.64 2.42
C ILE A 132 -3.05 13.25 0.94
N ILE A 133 -3.24 11.97 0.63
CA ILE A 133 -3.25 11.43 -0.73
C ILE A 133 -4.40 12.04 -1.55
N ILE A 134 -5.63 12.02 -1.01
CA ILE A 134 -6.81 12.58 -1.68
C ILE A 134 -6.67 14.07 -1.89
N GLN A 135 -6.15 14.81 -0.91
CA GLN A 135 -5.90 16.24 -1.08
C GLN A 135 -4.98 16.54 -2.25
N LYS A 136 -3.83 15.86 -2.32
CA LYS A 136 -2.87 16.03 -3.41
C LYS A 136 -3.52 15.67 -4.75
N LEU A 137 -4.23 14.55 -4.80
CA LEU A 137 -4.95 14.09 -5.98
C LEU A 137 -5.96 15.13 -6.49
N LEU A 138 -6.83 15.64 -5.62
CA LEU A 138 -7.84 16.64 -5.98
C LEU A 138 -7.19 17.93 -6.48
N ILE A 139 -6.12 18.39 -5.83
CA ILE A 139 -5.42 19.60 -6.27
C ILE A 139 -4.80 19.39 -7.66
N TYR A 140 -4.13 18.25 -7.90
CA TYR A 140 -3.56 17.92 -9.22
C TYR A 140 -4.63 17.84 -10.33
N ILE A 141 -5.77 17.22 -10.03
CA ILE A 141 -6.85 17.03 -11.00
C ILE A 141 -7.55 18.35 -11.35
N VAL A 142 -7.80 19.22 -10.36
CA VAL A 142 -8.61 20.43 -10.56
C VAL A 142 -7.76 21.63 -10.99
N PHE A 143 -6.58 21.83 -10.40
CA PHE A 143 -5.78 23.05 -10.61
C PHE A 143 -4.48 22.82 -11.40
N GLY A 144 -4.07 21.57 -11.58
CA GLY A 144 -2.78 21.22 -12.20
C GLY A 144 -1.62 21.25 -11.21
N SER A 145 -0.41 20.96 -11.69
CA SER A 145 0.75 20.79 -10.82
C SER A 145 1.28 22.08 -10.17
N SER A 146 1.03 23.26 -10.77
CA SER A 146 1.50 24.54 -10.24
C SER A 146 0.86 24.92 -8.90
N ALA A 147 -0.33 24.40 -8.60
CA ALA A 147 -1.04 24.64 -7.35
C ALA A 147 -0.40 23.92 -6.14
N ILE A 148 0.58 23.05 -6.38
CA ILE A 148 1.31 22.33 -5.33
C ILE A 148 2.68 22.95 -5.18
N GLN A 149 2.87 23.65 -4.07
CA GLN A 149 4.14 24.27 -3.66
C GLN A 149 5.05 23.30 -2.89
N ASP A 150 4.67 22.02 -2.84
CA ASP A 150 5.21 21.04 -1.91
C ASP A 150 6.43 20.35 -2.52
N ASN A 151 7.64 20.68 -2.04
CA ASN A 151 8.91 20.08 -2.47
C ASN A 151 9.19 18.73 -1.80
N SER A 152 8.19 18.12 -1.14
CA SER A 152 8.31 16.83 -0.45
C SER A 152 8.61 15.67 -1.39
N LEU A 153 8.43 15.88 -2.70
CA LEU A 153 8.68 14.95 -3.77
C LEU A 153 9.98 15.32 -4.49
N GLY A 154 10.75 14.32 -4.93
CA GLY A 154 12.03 14.53 -5.62
C GLY A 154 11.93 15.15 -7.03
N PHE A 155 10.84 15.84 -7.35
CA PHE A 155 10.58 16.48 -8.65
C PHE A 155 9.84 17.81 -8.46
N THR A 156 10.05 18.74 -9.39
CA THR A 156 9.42 20.08 -9.37
C THR A 156 8.00 20.06 -9.95
N TYR A 157 7.20 21.10 -9.66
CA TYR A 157 5.85 21.22 -10.22
C TYR A 157 5.84 21.18 -11.77
N ALA A 158 6.86 21.75 -12.43
CA ALA A 158 6.97 21.76 -13.88
C ALA A 158 7.32 20.38 -14.49
N SER A 159 7.79 19.44 -13.67
CA SER A 159 8.26 18.12 -14.09
C SER A 159 7.45 16.97 -13.48
N THR A 160 6.23 17.25 -13.00
CA THR A 160 5.36 16.21 -12.42
C THR A 160 4.98 15.17 -13.48
N PRO A 161 5.36 13.89 -13.31
CA PRO A 161 5.00 12.84 -14.26
C PRO A 161 3.51 12.51 -14.18
N SER A 162 2.83 12.32 -15.31
CA SER A 162 1.42 11.88 -15.31
C SER A 162 1.23 10.51 -14.65
N SER A 163 2.25 9.64 -14.73
CA SER A 163 2.27 8.34 -14.05
C SER A 163 2.18 8.48 -12.52
N TYR A 164 2.70 9.56 -11.94
CA TYR A 164 2.59 9.79 -10.49
C TYR A 164 1.14 10.03 -10.08
N ILE A 165 0.39 10.78 -10.87
CA ILE A 165 -1.02 11.08 -10.59
C ILE A 165 -1.89 9.85 -10.80
N ALA A 166 -1.57 9.01 -11.79
CA ALA A 166 -2.17 7.68 -11.92
C ALA A 166 -1.91 6.79 -10.69
N ILE A 167 -0.69 6.79 -10.16
CA ILE A 167 -0.36 6.07 -8.92
C ILE A 167 -1.19 6.59 -7.74
N LEU A 168 -1.36 7.91 -7.60
CA LEU A 168 -2.18 8.51 -6.55
C LEU A 168 -3.65 8.08 -6.68
N LEU A 169 -4.22 8.15 -7.88
CA LEU A 169 -5.60 7.78 -8.12
C LEU A 169 -5.84 6.28 -7.86
N GLU A 170 -4.99 5.40 -8.41
CA GLU A 170 -5.08 3.95 -8.17
C GLU A 170 -4.95 3.59 -6.68
N THR A 171 -3.98 4.21 -6.00
CA THR A 171 -3.76 3.99 -4.57
C THR A 171 -4.98 4.44 -3.78
N SER A 172 -5.49 5.65 -4.05
CA SER A 172 -6.67 6.19 -3.37
C SER A 172 -7.91 5.32 -3.58
N LEU A 173 -8.11 4.82 -4.79
CA LEU A 173 -9.22 3.97 -5.15
C LEU A 173 -9.20 2.65 -4.38
N ILE A 174 -8.06 1.95 -4.38
CA ILE A 174 -7.95 0.66 -3.67
C ILE A 174 -8.10 0.88 -2.17
N GLN A 175 -7.42 1.88 -1.62
CA GLN A 175 -7.39 2.17 -0.18
C GLN A 175 -8.75 2.58 0.36
N LEU A 176 -9.46 3.48 -0.32
CA LEU A 176 -10.77 3.95 0.13
C LEU A 176 -11.85 2.92 -0.13
N SER A 177 -11.79 2.15 -1.23
CA SER A 177 -12.68 1.01 -1.43
C SER A 177 -12.52 -0.04 -0.33
N ASN A 178 -11.28 -0.33 0.04
CA ASN A 178 -10.96 -1.22 1.16
C ASN A 178 -11.55 -0.71 2.48
N LEU A 179 -11.50 0.60 2.72
CA LEU A 179 -12.08 1.24 3.90
C LEU A 179 -13.62 1.22 3.86
N VAL A 180 -14.24 1.48 2.70
CA VAL A 180 -15.69 1.38 2.50
C VAL A 180 -16.17 -0.02 2.87
N LEU A 181 -15.50 -1.06 2.37
CA LEU A 181 -15.87 -2.43 2.70
C LEU A 181 -15.63 -2.76 4.17
N TYR A 182 -14.53 -2.28 4.77
CA TYR A 182 -14.33 -2.40 6.21
C TYR A 182 -15.52 -1.82 6.98
N LEU A 183 -15.97 -0.59 6.66
CA LEU A 183 -17.12 0.02 7.32
C LEU A 183 -18.44 -0.73 7.10
N VAL A 184 -18.64 -1.33 5.92
CA VAL A 184 -19.79 -2.20 5.65
C VAL A 184 -19.74 -3.44 6.55
N LEU A 185 -18.59 -4.09 6.65
CA LEU A 185 -18.44 -5.30 7.45
C LEU A 185 -18.46 -5.03 8.96
N ASP A 186 -17.91 -3.90 9.39
CA ASP A 186 -17.89 -3.48 10.79
C ASP A 186 -19.29 -3.12 11.32
N SER A 187 -20.18 -2.68 10.43
CA SER A 187 -21.58 -2.45 10.79
C SER A 187 -22.36 -3.73 11.14
N CYS A 188 -21.83 -4.91 10.80
CA CYS A 188 -22.41 -6.19 11.18
C CYS A 188 -21.96 -6.60 12.58
N THR A 189 -22.91 -6.90 13.48
CA THR A 189 -22.61 -7.18 14.89
C THR A 189 -21.98 -8.56 15.12
N SER A 190 -22.12 -9.49 14.18
CA SER A 190 -21.61 -10.85 14.32
C SER A 190 -21.06 -11.40 13.01
N LEU A 191 -20.17 -12.39 13.14
CA LEU A 191 -19.59 -13.09 11.99
C LEU A 191 -20.65 -13.83 11.15
N LEU A 192 -21.71 -14.30 11.80
CA LEU A 192 -22.86 -14.92 11.12
C LEU A 192 -23.57 -13.90 10.22
N GLN A 193 -23.80 -12.68 10.70
CA GLN A 193 -24.40 -11.61 9.89
C GLN A 193 -23.54 -11.25 8.70
N ILE A 194 -22.21 -11.17 8.87
CA ILE A 194 -21.28 -10.94 7.76
C ILE A 194 -21.43 -12.07 6.72
N SER A 195 -21.42 -13.33 7.16
CA SER A 195 -21.56 -14.46 6.23
C SER A 195 -22.92 -14.47 5.52
N ALA A 196 -24.00 -14.13 6.23
CA ALA A 196 -25.34 -14.03 5.65
C ALA A 196 -25.40 -12.93 4.60
N PHE A 197 -24.90 -11.72 4.92
CA PHE A 197 -24.81 -10.59 3.99
C PHE A 197 -24.01 -10.95 2.73
N LEU A 198 -22.82 -11.52 2.88
CA LEU A 198 -21.97 -11.87 1.73
C LEU A 198 -22.60 -12.95 0.84
N ASN A 199 -23.36 -13.89 1.43
CA ASN A 199 -24.01 -14.97 0.69
C ASN A 199 -25.32 -14.52 0.02
N GLU A 200 -26.14 -13.74 0.72
CA GLU A 200 -27.42 -13.21 0.21
C GLU A 200 -27.21 -12.41 -1.07
N TYR A 201 -26.21 -11.54 -1.08
CA TYR A 201 -25.88 -10.70 -2.23
C TYR A 201 -24.85 -11.32 -3.18
N LYS A 202 -24.50 -12.61 -3.00
CA LYS A 202 -23.50 -13.34 -3.80
C LYS A 202 -22.19 -12.56 -3.98
N LEU A 203 -21.74 -11.89 -2.91
CA LEU A 203 -20.53 -11.07 -2.90
C LEU A 203 -19.29 -11.88 -2.58
N CYS A 204 -19.46 -12.97 -1.84
CA CYS A 204 -18.35 -13.73 -1.27
C CYS A 204 -17.46 -14.36 -2.34
N ASN A 205 -16.15 -14.27 -2.14
CA ASN A 205 -15.18 -15.12 -2.81
C ASN A 205 -15.33 -16.56 -2.28
N PRO A 206 -15.38 -17.59 -3.16
CA PRO A 206 -15.58 -18.99 -2.76
C PRO A 206 -14.61 -19.48 -1.68
N CYS A 207 -13.39 -18.93 -1.62
CA CYS A 207 -12.39 -19.27 -0.60
C CYS A 207 -12.83 -18.94 0.84
N TYR A 208 -13.78 -18.02 1.01
CA TYR A 208 -14.21 -17.52 2.33
C TYR A 208 -15.67 -17.88 2.68
N LEU A 209 -16.29 -18.84 1.98
CA LEU A 209 -17.68 -19.24 2.21
C LEU A 209 -17.94 -19.80 3.60
N SER A 210 -16.96 -20.46 4.21
CA SER A 210 -17.13 -21.04 5.54
C SER A 210 -16.99 -19.99 6.63
N ILE A 211 -17.79 -20.12 7.69
CA ILE A 211 -17.68 -19.31 8.91
C ILE A 211 -16.24 -19.37 9.48
N ARG A 212 -15.60 -20.55 9.45
CA ARG A 212 -14.22 -20.73 9.91
C ARG A 212 -13.23 -19.92 9.07
N SER A 213 -13.33 -19.96 7.74
CA SER A 213 -12.45 -19.18 6.85
C SER A 213 -12.66 -17.68 7.01
N LEU A 214 -13.91 -17.24 7.19
CA LEU A 214 -14.25 -15.84 7.43
C LEU A 214 -13.66 -15.34 8.77
N ALA A 215 -13.77 -16.15 9.83
CA ALA A 215 -13.18 -15.84 11.14
C ALA A 215 -11.65 -15.78 11.09
N TYR A 216 -11.02 -16.75 10.42
CA TYR A 216 -9.58 -16.72 10.19
C TYR A 216 -9.16 -15.45 9.44
N PHE A 217 -9.85 -15.10 8.36
CA PHE A 217 -9.56 -13.90 7.59
C PHE A 217 -9.68 -12.61 8.42
N LYS A 218 -10.73 -12.48 9.24
CA LYS A 218 -10.90 -11.35 10.16
C LYS A 218 -9.75 -11.28 11.17
N ASN A 219 -9.32 -12.41 11.73
CA ASN A 219 -8.20 -12.46 12.66
C ASN A 219 -6.86 -12.10 12.02
N VAL A 220 -6.64 -12.52 10.77
CA VAL A 220 -5.44 -12.13 10.00
C VAL A 220 -5.44 -10.61 9.80
N LEU A 221 -6.57 -10.02 9.43
CA LEU A 221 -6.68 -8.57 9.26
C LEU A 221 -6.44 -7.81 10.57
N THR A 222 -7.03 -8.24 11.69
CA THR A 222 -6.81 -7.55 12.97
C THR A 222 -5.35 -7.60 13.41
N TYR A 223 -4.71 -8.77 13.29
CA TYR A 223 -3.29 -8.94 13.58
C TYR A 223 -2.41 -8.08 12.65
N GLN A 224 -2.70 -8.11 11.35
CA GLN A 224 -2.01 -7.29 10.36
C GLN A 224 -2.14 -5.80 10.63
N ASN A 225 -3.32 -5.32 11.02
CA ASN A 225 -3.56 -3.92 11.36
C ASN A 225 -2.70 -3.49 12.57
N LEU A 226 -2.57 -4.36 13.58
CA LEU A 226 -1.70 -4.11 14.73
C LEU A 226 -0.21 -4.06 14.34
N ILE A 227 0.26 -5.00 13.52
CA ILE A 227 1.63 -4.97 12.98
C ILE A 227 1.85 -3.68 12.18
N TYR A 228 0.89 -3.31 11.34
CA TYR A 228 1.01 -2.10 10.53
C TYR A 228 1.19 -0.87 11.41
N LEU A 229 0.34 -0.71 12.44
CA LEU A 229 0.36 0.45 13.33
C LEU A 229 1.67 0.63 14.09
N TYR A 230 2.24 -0.46 14.61
CA TYR A 230 3.40 -0.38 15.50
C TYR A 230 4.73 -0.65 14.79
N ILE A 231 4.73 -1.40 13.67
CA ILE A 231 5.96 -1.84 13.01
C ILE A 231 6.09 -1.21 11.62
N ASP A 232 5.16 -1.51 10.70
CA ASP A 232 5.35 -1.13 9.30
C ASP A 232 5.18 0.38 9.05
N TYR A 233 4.26 1.04 9.76
CA TYR A 233 4.01 2.47 9.64
C TYR A 233 5.22 3.31 10.12
N PRO A 234 5.75 3.11 11.35
CA PRO A 234 6.94 3.82 11.81
C PRO A 234 8.17 3.50 10.93
N LYS A 235 8.32 2.24 10.50
CA LYS A 235 9.39 1.83 9.57
C LYS A 235 9.29 2.55 8.23
N SER A 236 8.08 2.76 7.71
CA SER A 236 7.87 3.47 6.45
C SER A 236 8.20 4.96 6.56
N ILE A 237 7.88 5.58 7.70
CA ILE A 237 8.27 6.95 8.02
C ILE A 237 9.79 7.08 8.10
N TYR A 238 10.46 6.22 8.87
CA TYR A 238 11.92 6.20 9.00
C TYR A 238 12.63 6.09 7.64
N ASN A 239 12.14 5.19 6.78
CA ASN A 239 12.70 4.98 5.44
C ASN A 239 12.28 6.05 4.41
N SER A 240 11.50 7.08 4.79
CA SER A 240 10.96 8.11 3.89
C SER A 240 10.23 7.51 2.67
N ARG A 241 9.38 6.51 2.91
CA ARG A 241 8.63 5.80 1.86
C ARG A 241 7.14 5.77 2.16
N TYR A 242 6.33 5.92 1.11
CA TYR A 242 4.91 5.58 1.13
C TYR A 242 4.67 4.28 0.39
N ARG A 243 3.80 3.44 0.95
CA ARG A 243 3.29 2.25 0.28
C ARG A 243 2.15 2.66 -0.65
N VAL A 244 2.30 2.37 -1.94
CA VAL A 244 1.29 2.61 -2.99
C VAL A 244 0.74 1.30 -3.50
N LEU A 245 -0.54 1.30 -3.87
CA LEU A 245 -1.26 0.16 -4.40
C LEU A 245 -1.62 0.43 -5.86
N LEU A 246 -1.28 -0.50 -6.74
CA LEU A 246 -1.44 -0.34 -8.18
C LEU A 246 -2.25 -1.49 -8.78
N ILE A 247 -3.06 -1.16 -9.78
CA ILE A 247 -3.79 -2.14 -10.59
C ILE A 247 -2.91 -2.46 -11.80
N SER A 248 -2.30 -3.64 -11.78
CA SER A 248 -1.53 -4.19 -12.89
C SER A 248 -2.39 -5.13 -13.75
N SER A 249 -1.88 -5.56 -14.90
CA SER A 249 -2.55 -6.56 -15.75
C SER A 249 -2.78 -7.90 -15.04
N HIS A 250 -1.93 -8.24 -14.07
CA HIS A 250 -2.02 -9.50 -13.34
C HIS A 250 -2.90 -9.40 -12.10
N GLY A 251 -3.02 -8.21 -11.50
CA GLY A 251 -3.70 -8.02 -10.22
C GLY A 251 -3.23 -6.77 -9.48
N ILE A 252 -3.65 -6.66 -8.22
CA ILE A 252 -3.26 -5.56 -7.32
C ILE A 252 -1.86 -5.86 -6.77
N ILE A 253 -0.94 -4.91 -6.92
CA ILE A 253 0.43 -5.00 -6.43
C ILE A 253 0.77 -3.82 -5.53
N ALA A 254 1.71 -4.03 -4.60
CA ALA A 254 2.21 -3.01 -3.70
C ALA A 254 3.61 -2.58 -4.14
N LYS A 255 3.85 -1.27 -4.15
CA LYS A 255 5.18 -0.69 -4.36
C LYS A 255 5.44 0.38 -3.32
N TYR A 256 6.68 0.86 -3.25
CA TYR A 256 7.05 2.00 -2.44
C TYR A 256 7.47 3.16 -3.32
N ILE A 257 6.99 4.35 -2.98
CA ILE A 257 7.47 5.61 -3.55
C ILE A 257 8.21 6.39 -2.47
N TYR A 258 9.24 7.13 -2.88
CA TYR A 258 9.95 8.03 -1.99
C TYR A 258 9.09 9.28 -1.72
N SER A 259 9.06 9.72 -0.48
CA SER A 259 8.51 11.01 -0.07
C SER A 259 9.17 11.44 1.22
N SER A 260 9.50 12.73 1.33
CA SER A 260 9.90 13.31 2.62
C SER A 260 8.77 13.16 3.63
N ARG A 261 9.04 12.56 4.79
CA ARG A 261 8.08 12.28 5.87
C ARG A 261 8.57 12.77 7.24
N PHE A 262 9.43 13.78 7.28
CA PHE A 262 9.99 14.28 8.54
C PHE A 262 8.92 14.79 9.51
N GLU A 263 7.90 15.47 9.01
CA GLU A 263 6.79 15.99 9.84
C GLU A 263 5.97 14.85 10.48
N ASP A 264 5.80 13.72 9.79
CA ASP A 264 5.09 12.56 10.30
C ASP A 264 5.80 11.92 11.49
N MET A 265 7.14 12.05 11.58
CA MET A 265 7.94 11.51 12.67
C MET A 265 7.59 12.16 14.02
N ILE A 266 7.21 13.44 14.00
CA ILE A 266 6.81 14.20 15.20
C ILE A 266 5.49 13.69 15.76
N ASN A 267 4.62 13.14 14.91
CA ASN A 267 3.30 12.66 15.27
C ASN A 267 3.27 11.20 15.75
N LEU A 268 4.43 10.55 15.90
CA LEU A 268 4.52 9.17 16.33
C LEU A 268 4.22 9.03 17.83
N SER A 269 3.43 8.02 18.17
CA SER A 269 3.22 7.62 19.56
C SER A 269 4.48 7.02 20.19
N THR A 270 4.55 7.02 21.52
CA THR A 270 5.68 6.43 22.28
C THR A 270 5.92 4.96 21.91
N GLY A 271 4.84 4.17 21.73
CA GLY A 271 4.93 2.78 21.28
C GLY A 271 5.55 2.63 19.89
N GLN A 272 5.22 3.52 18.96
CA GLN A 272 5.77 3.54 17.61
C GLN A 272 7.25 3.99 17.58
N PHE A 273 7.64 4.86 18.51
CA PHE A 273 9.02 5.33 18.62
C PHE A 273 10.00 4.20 18.98
N PHE A 274 9.58 3.22 19.77
CA PHE A 274 10.40 2.04 20.06
C PHE A 274 10.82 1.30 18.79
N THR A 275 9.93 1.16 17.81
CA THR A 275 10.26 0.54 16.53
C THR A 275 11.36 1.30 15.80
N ILE A 276 11.31 2.64 15.81
CA ILE A 276 12.36 3.47 15.21
C ILE A 276 13.68 3.26 15.95
N LEU A 277 13.67 3.29 17.28
CA LEU A 277 14.87 3.01 18.08
C LEU A 277 15.48 1.64 17.76
N PHE A 278 14.67 0.60 17.59
CA PHE A 278 15.16 -0.71 17.18
C PHE A 278 15.80 -0.69 15.80
N ILE A 279 15.22 0.03 14.84
CA ILE A 279 15.78 0.18 13.49
C ILE A 279 17.11 0.95 13.55
N GLU A 280 17.19 2.03 14.33
CA GLU A 280 18.43 2.79 14.51
C GLU A 280 19.53 1.96 15.17
N ILE A 281 19.20 1.19 16.22
CA ILE A 281 20.13 0.26 16.86
C ILE A 281 20.60 -0.79 15.85
N GLN A 282 19.68 -1.32 15.04
CA GLN A 282 19.99 -2.27 13.99
C GLN A 282 20.99 -1.67 12.98
N ASP A 283 20.72 -0.46 12.49
CA ASP A 283 21.57 0.23 11.52
C ASP A 283 22.95 0.60 12.09
N LEU A 284 23.06 0.80 13.41
CA LEU A 284 24.34 1.03 14.09
C LEU A 284 25.14 -0.26 14.36
N ILE A 285 24.45 -1.37 14.62
CA ILE A 285 25.09 -2.64 15.04
C ILE A 285 25.41 -3.52 13.84
N ILE A 286 24.50 -3.66 12.86
CA ILE A 286 24.67 -4.59 11.73
C ILE A 286 25.97 -4.35 10.96
N PRO A 287 26.32 -3.11 10.55
CA PRO A 287 27.56 -2.88 9.79
C PRO A 287 28.82 -3.32 10.55
N LYS A 288 28.83 -3.12 11.88
CA LYS A 288 29.95 -3.53 12.74
C LYS A 288 30.04 -5.04 12.88
N LEU A 289 28.90 -5.72 13.00
CA LEU A 289 28.85 -7.19 13.04
C LEU A 289 29.30 -7.80 11.70
N GLU A 290 28.86 -7.22 10.57
CA GLU A 290 29.30 -7.65 9.24
C GLU A 290 30.81 -7.53 9.08
N GLU A 291 31.41 -6.42 9.53
CA GLU A 291 32.86 -6.22 9.49
C GLU A 291 33.61 -7.28 10.31
N ILE A 292 33.16 -7.56 11.54
CA ILE A 292 33.74 -8.61 12.41
C ILE A 292 33.63 -9.99 11.76
N LEU A 293 32.46 -10.32 11.18
CA LEU A 293 32.23 -11.59 10.50
C LEU A 293 33.11 -11.74 9.25
N LEU A 294 33.30 -10.66 8.49
CA LEU A 294 34.21 -10.65 7.33
C LEU A 294 35.67 -10.88 7.74
N ILE A 295 36.11 -10.29 8.85
CA ILE A 295 37.47 -10.50 9.39
C ILE A 295 37.63 -11.95 9.85
N LEU A 296 36.68 -12.48 10.62
CA LEU A 296 36.70 -13.87 11.07
C LEU A 296 36.71 -14.85 9.88
N GLY A 297 35.89 -14.58 8.86
CA GLY A 297 35.86 -15.35 7.62
C GLY A 297 37.22 -15.37 6.90
N LYS A 298 37.90 -14.21 6.81
CA LYS A 298 39.26 -14.12 6.24
C LYS A 298 40.28 -14.92 7.05
N ILE A 299 40.21 -14.88 8.38
CA ILE A 299 41.12 -15.66 9.26
C ILE A 299 40.89 -17.16 9.05
N ILE A 300 39.64 -17.61 9.03
CA ILE A 300 39.29 -19.02 8.80
C ILE A 300 39.78 -19.48 7.42
N LEU A 301 39.53 -18.68 6.37
CA LEU A 301 40.01 -18.97 5.02
C LEU A 301 41.54 -19.04 4.96
N TYR A 302 42.24 -18.12 5.61
CA TYR A 302 43.70 -18.13 5.67
C TYR A 302 44.24 -19.40 6.34
N ILE A 303 43.66 -19.80 7.47
CA ILE A 303 44.02 -21.04 8.17
C ILE A 303 43.79 -22.25 7.25
N PHE A 304 42.65 -22.28 6.54
CA PHE A 304 42.31 -23.37 5.62
C PHE A 304 43.30 -23.46 4.44
N ILE A 305 43.60 -22.33 3.79
CA ILE A 305 44.58 -22.25 2.69
C ILE A 305 45.95 -22.71 3.18
N ASN A 306 46.40 -22.23 4.35
CA ASN A 306 47.69 -22.61 4.90
C ASN A 306 47.76 -24.11 5.22
N LEU A 307 46.72 -24.68 5.85
CA LEU A 307 46.63 -26.12 6.11
C LEU A 307 46.69 -26.93 4.82
N CYS A 308 45.87 -26.60 3.82
CA CYS A 308 45.87 -27.28 2.53
C CYS A 308 47.25 -27.19 1.85
N SER A 309 47.86 -26.00 1.82
CA SER A 309 49.17 -25.80 1.19
C SER A 309 50.27 -26.63 1.85
N ASN A 310 50.30 -26.68 3.19
CA ASN A 310 51.26 -27.49 3.93
C ASN A 310 51.01 -28.99 3.75
N SER A 311 49.75 -29.41 3.67
CA SER A 311 49.40 -30.80 3.32
C SER A 311 49.88 -31.17 1.90
N PHE A 312 49.68 -30.30 0.91
CA PHE A 312 50.20 -30.51 -0.45
C PHE A 312 51.73 -30.61 -0.47
N ILE A 313 52.43 -29.73 0.23
CA ILE A 313 53.90 -29.76 0.34
C ILE A 313 54.37 -31.07 0.97
N LEU A 314 53.70 -31.54 2.03
CA LEU A 314 54.01 -32.82 2.67
C LEU A 314 53.82 -34.00 1.70
N ILE A 315 52.72 -34.02 0.95
CA ILE A 315 52.48 -35.06 -0.07
C ILE A 315 53.59 -35.08 -1.12
N ILE A 316 53.98 -33.91 -1.63
CA ILE A 316 55.08 -33.79 -2.61
C ILE A 316 56.41 -34.29 -2.01
N LYS A 317 56.72 -33.94 -0.76
CA LYS A 317 57.93 -34.43 -0.06
C LYS A 317 57.94 -35.96 0.12
N ILE A 318 56.78 -36.56 0.40
CA ILE A 318 56.66 -38.02 0.54
C ILE A 318 56.87 -38.71 -0.83
N ILE A 319 56.28 -38.17 -1.90
CA ILE A 319 56.45 -38.73 -3.25
C ILE A 319 57.91 -38.64 -3.70
N THR A 320 58.54 -37.47 -3.56
CA THR A 320 59.93 -37.24 -3.96
C THR A 320 60.92 -38.10 -3.16
N SER A 321 60.74 -38.23 -1.84
CA SER A 321 61.58 -39.12 -1.03
C SER A 321 61.44 -40.60 -1.40
N ARG A 322 60.22 -41.07 -1.73
CA ARG A 322 60.02 -42.43 -2.23
C ARG A 322 60.68 -42.67 -3.59
N LEU A 323 60.60 -41.71 -4.51
CA LEU A 323 61.28 -41.80 -5.81
C LEU A 323 62.80 -41.86 -5.63
N TYR A 324 63.36 -41.02 -4.75
CA TYR A 324 64.80 -40.99 -4.49
C TYR A 324 65.31 -42.29 -3.83
N ILE A 325 64.51 -42.92 -2.97
CA ILE A 325 64.84 -44.23 -2.37
C ILE A 325 64.81 -45.35 -3.42
N GLN A 326 63.91 -45.29 -4.41
CA GLN A 326 63.88 -46.26 -5.51
C GLN A 326 65.08 -46.14 -6.46
N GLU A 327 65.58 -44.92 -6.70
CA GLU A 327 66.81 -44.73 -7.51
C GLU A 327 68.08 -45.20 -6.79
N LYS A 328 68.12 -45.15 -5.46
CA LYS A 328 69.29 -45.57 -4.67
C LYS A 328 69.39 -47.09 -4.44
N ASN A 329 68.31 -47.82 -4.71
CA ASN A 329 68.20 -49.28 -4.57
C ASN A 329 68.27 -50.02 -5.92
N LYS A 330 68.57 -49.30 -7.01
CA LYS A 330 69.03 -49.85 -8.29
C LYS A 330 70.52 -49.59 -8.42
#